data_AF-A0A962BZ13-F1
#
_entry.id   AF-A0A962BZ13-F1
#
_cell.length_a   1.000
_cell.length_b   1.000
_cell.length_c   1.000
_cell.angle_alpha   90.00
_cell.angle_beta   90.00
_cell.angle_gamma   90.00
#
_symmetry.space_group_name_H-M   'P 1'
#
loop_
_entity.id
_entity.type
_entity.pdbx_description
1 polymer ?
#
loop_
_entity_poly.entity_id
_entity_poly.type
_entity_poly.pdbx_seq_one_letter_code
_entity_poly.pdbx_strand_id
1 'polypeptide(L)' 'MTNKIIQEFEAVQATRQLPDFTPGDTVIVNVKVKEGNRERVQAYEGVV' A
#
# COMPACT_ATOMS: atom_id res chain seq x y z
N MET A 1 -19.48 19.16 4.21
CA MET A 1 -18.41 19.56 5.16
C MET A 1 -17.45 18.41 5.30
N THR A 2 -16.22 18.56 4.82
CA THR A 2 -15.18 17.55 5.01
C THR A 2 -14.68 17.65 6.45
N ASN A 3 -14.76 16.57 7.22
CA ASN A 3 -14.28 16.54 8.60
C ASN A 3 -12.75 16.68 8.60
N LYS A 4 -12.23 17.84 9.02
CA LYS A 4 -10.78 18.14 9.05
C LYS A 4 -9.97 17.07 9.80
N ILE A 5 -10.55 16.48 10.85
CA ILE A 5 -9.94 15.43 11.66
C ILE A 5 -9.64 14.17 10.83
N ILE A 6 -10.52 13.83 9.88
CA ILE A 6 -10.34 12.66 9.00
C ILE A 6 -9.20 12.93 8.02
N GLN A 7 -9.12 14.15 7.46
CA GLN A 7 -8.07 14.53 6.52
C GLN A 7 -6.68 14.54 7.16
N GLU A 8 -6.57 15.04 8.40
CA GLU A 8 -5.31 15.02 9.15
C GLU A 8 -4.86 13.59 9.45
N PHE A 9 -5.80 12.70 9.82
CA PHE A 9 -5.49 11.29 10.06
C PHE A 9 -5.04 10.55 8.79
N GLU A 10 -5.70 10.77 7.66
CA GLU A 10 -5.33 10.20 6.37
C GLU A 10 -3.96 10.70 5.90
N ALA A 11 -3.66 11.99 6.07
CA ALA A 11 -2.37 12.57 5.71
C ALA A 11 -1.19 11.94 6.48
N VAL A 12 -1.40 11.61 7.76
CA VAL A 12 -0.40 10.91 8.59
C VAL A 12 -0.17 9.46 8.12
N GLN A 13 -1.21 8.78 7.58
CA GLN A 13 -1.06 7.42 7.03
C GLN A 13 -0.45 7.41 5.63
N ALA A 14 -0.57 8.52 4.88
CA ALA A 14 -0.08 8.68 3.52
C ALA A 14 1.43 8.90 3.41
N THR A 15 2.18 9.00 4.52
CA THR A 15 3.64 9.20 4.51
C THR A 15 4.45 8.01 3.98
N ARG A 16 3.80 6.93 3.54
CA ARG A 16 4.50 5.85 2.83
C ARG A 16 4.89 6.33 1.45
N GLN A 17 6.19 6.55 1.25
CA GLN A 17 6.78 6.76 -0.07
C GLN A 17 6.64 5.48 -0.89
N LEU A 18 5.73 5.50 -1.85
CA LEU A 18 5.61 4.48 -2.90
C LEU A 18 6.38 4.99 -4.12
N PRO A 19 7.00 4.09 -4.90
CA PRO A 19 7.57 4.48 -6.18
C PRO A 19 6.45 4.92 -7.13
N ASP A 20 6.73 5.94 -7.94
CA ASP A 20 5.84 6.30 -9.05
C ASP A 20 5.89 5.20 -10.10
N PHE A 21 4.73 4.78 -10.59
CA PHE A 21 4.57 3.79 -11.66
C PHE A 21 3.53 4.27 -12.66
N THR A 22 3.67 3.83 -13.91
CA THR A 22 2.78 4.18 -15.01
C THR A 22 2.11 2.93 -15.59
N PRO A 23 0.98 3.08 -16.31
CA PRO A 23 0.36 1.94 -16.98
C PRO A 23 1.33 1.31 -17.99
N GLY A 24 1.52 0.00 -17.91
CA GLY A 24 2.49 -0.78 -18.66
C GLY A 24 3.73 -1.19 -17.88
N ASP A 25 3.98 -0.62 -16.69
CA ASP A 25 5.12 -0.98 -15.85
C ASP A 25 4.88 -2.31 -15.11
N THR A 26 5.95 -3.11 -14.98
CA THR A 26 5.93 -4.31 -14.13
C THR A 26 6.20 -3.92 -12.68
N VAL A 27 5.23 -4.12 -11.81
CA VAL A 27 5.32 -3.77 -10.39
C VAL A 27 5.32 -5.04 -9.54
N ILE A 28 6.21 -5.08 -8.56
CA ILE A 28 6.26 -6.13 -7.54
C ILE A 28 5.69 -5.57 -6.23
N VAL A 29 4.55 -6.09 -5.81
CA VAL A 29 3.86 -5.71 -4.58
C VAL A 29 4.06 -6.79 -3.51
N ASN A 30 4.77 -6.44 -2.44
CA ASN A 30 4.97 -7.33 -1.30
C ASN A 30 3.80 -7.20 -0.31
N VAL A 31 2.93 -8.20 -0.29
CA VAL A 31 1.79 -8.26 0.63
C VAL A 31 2.19 -9.05 1.88
N LYS A 32 2.00 -8.45 3.06
CA LYS A 32 2.17 -9.15 4.33
C LYS A 32 0.89 -9.91 4.66
N VAL A 33 0.94 -11.23 4.61
CA VAL A 33 -0.18 -12.12 4.92
C VAL A 33 0.01 -12.67 6.33
N LYS A 34 -1.01 -12.48 7.19
CA LYS A 34 -1.04 -13.01 8.55
C LYS A 34 -2.17 -14.03 8.69
N GLU A 35 -1.82 -15.28 8.94
CA GLU A 35 -2.75 -16.40 9.16
C GLU A 35 -2.56 -16.89 10.60
N GLY A 36 -3.41 -16.39 11.51
CA GLY A 36 -3.31 -16.67 12.94
C GLY A 36 -1.98 -16.18 13.54
N ASN A 37 -1.13 -17.11 13.95
CA ASN A 37 0.19 -16.82 14.54
C ASN A 37 1.33 -16.79 13.51
N ARG A 38 1.08 -17.07 12.23
CA ARG A 38 2.12 -17.11 11.19
C ARG A 38 2.01 -15.88 10.30
N GLU A 39 3.14 -15.25 10.04
CA GLU A 39 3.26 -14.11 9.13
C GLU A 39 4.20 -14.49 7.97
N ARG A 40 3.75 -14.29 6.73
CA ARG A 40 4.56 -14.47 5.52
C ARG A 40 4.45 -13.24 4.62
N VAL A 41 5.51 -12.96 3.88
CA VAL A 41 5.46 -11.95 2.80
C VAL A 41 5.24 -12.69 1.49
N GLN A 42 4.21 -12.31 0.75
CA GLN A 42 3.94 -12.81 -0.59
C GLN A 42 4.16 -11.68 -1.60
N ALA A 43 5.10 -11.88 -2.52
CA ALA A 43 5.31 -10.99 -3.65
C ALA A 43 4.29 -11.29 -4.74
N TYR A 44 3.59 -10.26 -5.22
CA TYR A 44 2.73 -10.30 -6.38
C TYR A 44 3.35 -9.44 -7.47
N GLU A 45 3.61 -10.03 -8.64
CA GLU A 45 4.13 -9.33 -9.80
C GLU A 45 3.02 -9.20 -10.85
N GLY A 46 2.87 -8.03 -11.43
CA GLY A 46 1.88 -7.77 -12.47
C GLY A 46 2.19 -6.51 -13.26
N VAL A 47 1.53 -6.38 -14.41
CA VAL A 47 1.54 -5.17 -15.22
C VAL A 47 0.38 -4.29 -14.76
N VAL A 48 0.65 -3.01 -14.49
CA VAL A 48 -0.36 -2.02 -14.10
C VAL A 48 -1.03 -1.40 -15.31
#